data_AF-A0A2N8K801-F1
#
_entry.id   AF-A0A2N8K801-F1
#
_cell.length_a   1.000
_cell.length_b   1.000
_cell.length_c   1.000
_cell.angle_alpha   90.00
_cell.angle_beta   90.00
_cell.angle_gamma   90.00
#
_symmetry.space_group_name_H-M   'P 1'
#
loop_
_entity.id
_entity.type
_entity.pdbx_description
1 polymer ?
#
loop_
_entity_poly.entity_id
_entity_poly.type
_entity_poly.pdbx_seq_one_letter_code
_entity_poly.pdbx_strand_id
1 'polypeptide(L)'
;GVLSVGRVQTPTLKLVVDRDREIARFVSVPYWAIAVSLFAGGSTFAAQWVPPDACTDDAGRCLRQPVAQQTMQQIRAAGSAHVVSVETERVREGPPLPFDLGTLQ
;
A
#
# COMPACT_ATOMS: atom_id res chain seq x y z
N GLY A 1 -11.90 -18.37 38.05
CA GLY A 1 -12.69 -18.05 36.84
C GLY A 1 -12.99 -19.33 36.08
N VAL A 2 -14.03 -19.33 35.23
CA VAL A 2 -14.41 -20.47 34.37
C VAL A 2 -13.81 -20.28 32.98
N LEU A 3 -13.26 -21.34 32.38
CA LEU A 3 -12.84 -21.35 30.97
C LEU A 3 -14.00 -21.90 30.12
N SER A 4 -14.76 -21.01 29.49
CA SER A 4 -15.88 -21.42 28.62
C SER A 4 -15.38 -21.79 27.22
N VAL A 5 -15.89 -22.89 26.69
CA VAL A 5 -15.58 -23.39 25.34
C VAL A 5 -16.88 -23.57 24.57
N GLY A 6 -16.94 -23.09 23.33
CA GLY A 6 -18.16 -23.15 22.53
C GLY A 6 -17.92 -22.92 21.03
N ARG A 7 -18.82 -23.46 20.19
CA ARG A 7 -18.70 -23.45 18.72
C ARG A 7 -18.61 -22.04 18.11
N VAL A 8 -19.13 -21.02 18.77
CA VAL A 8 -19.08 -19.61 18.29
C VAL A 8 -18.01 -18.82 19.04
N GLN A 9 -18.04 -18.86 20.38
CA GLN A 9 -17.12 -18.10 21.21
C GLN A 9 -15.65 -18.46 20.95
N THR A 10 -15.32 -19.75 20.83
CA THR A 10 -13.94 -20.20 20.66
C THR A 10 -13.35 -19.81 19.30
N PRO A 11 -14.06 -19.96 18.15
CA PRO A 11 -13.58 -19.43 16.88
C PRO A 11 -13.46 -17.90 16.84
N THR A 12 -14.40 -17.16 17.44
CA THR A 12 -14.28 -15.69 17.54
C THR A 12 -13.04 -15.29 18.34
N LEU A 13 -12.80 -15.95 19.48
CA LEU A 13 -11.58 -15.73 20.26
C LEU A 13 -10.32 -16.08 19.45
N LYS A 14 -10.36 -17.16 18.65
CA LYS A 14 -9.24 -17.54 17.79
C LYS A 14 -8.89 -16.47 16.77
N LEU A 15 -9.87 -15.81 16.14
CA LEU A 15 -9.60 -14.71 15.19
C LEU A 15 -8.79 -13.58 15.83
N VAL A 16 -9.17 -13.20 17.05
CA VAL A 16 -8.46 -12.16 17.81
C VAL A 16 -7.05 -12.62 18.18
N VAL A 17 -6.92 -13.83 18.73
CA VAL A 17 -5.62 -14.38 19.15
C VAL A 17 -4.66 -14.57 17.97
N ASP A 18 -5.16 -15.01 16.82
CA ASP A 18 -4.34 -15.17 15.61
C ASP A 18 -3.87 -13.80 15.10
N ARG A 19 -4.76 -12.78 15.08
CA ARG A 19 -4.38 -11.41 14.73
C ARG A 19 -3.35 -10.83 15.71
N ASP A 20 -3.52 -11.05 17.02
CA ASP A 20 -2.55 -10.61 18.02
C ASP A 20 -1.18 -11.28 17.83
N ARG A 21 -1.16 -12.57 17.46
CA ARG A 21 0.08 -13.28 17.13
C ARG A 21 0.72 -12.77 15.85
N GLU A 22 -0.06 -12.42 14.83
CA GLU A 22 0.45 -11.77 13.61
C GLU A 22 1.13 -10.45 13.95
N ILE A 23 0.45 -9.59 14.74
CA ILE A 23 0.98 -8.30 15.18
C ILE A 23 2.24 -8.50 16.03
N ALA A 24 2.23 -9.42 16.99
CA ALA A 24 3.38 -9.69 17.86
C ALA A 24 4.61 -10.23 17.09
N ARG A 25 4.39 -10.91 15.95
CA ARG A 25 5.45 -11.40 15.06
C ARG A 25 5.85 -10.40 13.99
N PHE A 26 5.12 -9.29 13.84
CA PHE A 26 5.41 -8.28 12.83
C PHE A 26 6.72 -7.57 13.17
N VAL A 27 7.67 -7.59 12.24
CA VAL A 27 8.93 -6.86 12.32
C VAL A 27 8.88 -5.71 11.32
N SER A 28 8.84 -4.47 11.81
CA SER A 28 8.88 -3.28 10.97
C SER A 28 10.19 -3.21 10.20
N VAL A 29 10.11 -3.05 8.87
CA VAL A 29 11.27 -2.88 7.99
C VAL A 29 11.21 -1.49 7.35
N PRO A 30 12.29 -0.69 7.44
CA PRO A 30 12.33 0.60 6.76
C PRO A 30 12.34 0.42 5.24
N TYR A 31 11.66 1.31 4.54
CA TYR A 31 11.65 1.38 3.08
C TYR A 31 11.68 2.84 2.61
N TRP A 32 12.02 3.04 1.34
CA TRP A 32 12.16 4.37 0.75
C TRP A 32 11.26 4.50 -0.49
N ALA A 33 10.57 5.63 -0.58
CA ALA A 33 9.76 6.02 -1.72
C ALA A 33 10.19 7.41 -2.20
N ILE A 34 9.98 7.70 -3.48
CA ILE A 34 10.29 9.01 -4.07
C ILE A 34 9.02 9.55 -4.71
N ALA A 35 8.54 10.67 -4.19
CA ALA A 35 7.49 11.47 -4.80
C ALA A 35 8.12 12.58 -5.64
N VAL A 36 7.63 12.77 -6.87
CA VAL A 36 8.09 13.78 -7.81
C VAL A 36 6.92 14.68 -8.19
N SER A 37 7.11 15.99 -8.08
CA SER A 37 6.13 16.97 -8.58
C SER A 37 6.42 17.24 -10.06
N LEU A 38 5.43 16.96 -10.91
CA LEU A 38 5.50 17.14 -12.36
C LEU A 38 4.49 18.19 -12.80
N PHE A 39 4.83 18.96 -13.84
CA PHE A 39 3.95 19.96 -14.43
C PHE A 39 3.70 19.63 -15.90
N ALA A 40 2.42 19.50 -16.27
CA ALA A 40 2.01 19.28 -17.65
C ALA A 40 0.62 19.89 -17.88
N GLY A 41 0.38 20.43 -19.09
CA GLY A 41 -0.96 20.92 -19.48
C GLY A 41 -1.53 22.00 -18.55
N GLY A 42 -0.69 22.82 -17.93
CA GLY A 42 -1.13 23.86 -16.98
C GLY A 42 -1.41 23.38 -15.56
N SER A 43 -1.19 22.10 -15.26
CA SER A 43 -1.46 21.51 -13.93
C SER A 43 -0.24 20.82 -13.35
N THR A 44 -0.09 20.89 -12.03
CA THR A 44 0.92 20.16 -11.27
C THR A 44 0.30 18.89 -10.69
N PHE A 45 1.01 17.77 -10.78
CA PHE A 45 0.59 16.50 -10.19
C PHE A 45 1.79 15.76 -9.57
N ALA A 46 1.52 14.86 -8.64
CA ALA A 46 2.53 14.02 -8.02
C ALA A 46 2.65 12.68 -8.76
N ALA A 47 3.87 12.28 -9.10
CA ALA A 47 4.21 10.95 -9.56
C ALA A 47 5.02 10.22 -8.48
N GLN A 48 4.86 8.90 -8.41
CA GLN A 48 5.65 8.05 -7.52
C GLN A 48 6.66 7.26 -8.35
N TRP A 49 7.88 7.19 -7.87
CA TRP A 49 8.90 6.31 -8.44
C TRP A 49 8.54 4.85 -8.16
N VAL A 50 8.63 4.03 -9.20
CA VAL A 50 8.54 2.56 -9.11
C VAL A 50 9.97 2.01 -9.05
N PRO A 51 10.39 1.40 -7.93
CA PRO A 51 11.74 0.84 -7.80
C PRO A 51 11.92 -0.41 -8.66
N PRO A 52 13.16 -0.71 -9.10
CA PRO A 52 13.47 -1.98 -9.75
C PRO A 52 13.27 -3.19 -8.82
N ASP A 53 12.76 -4.31 -9.35
CA ASP A 53 12.48 -5.54 -8.59
C ASP A 53 13.67 -6.07 -7.77
N ALA A 54 14.90 -5.83 -8.24
CA ALA A 54 16.12 -6.25 -7.56
C ALA A 54 16.36 -5.57 -6.18
N CYS A 55 15.59 -4.54 -5.84
CA CYS A 55 15.72 -3.80 -4.58
C CYS A 55 14.41 -3.67 -3.80
N THR A 56 13.34 -4.33 -4.24
CA THR A 56 12.03 -4.29 -3.58
C THR A 56 11.78 -5.50 -2.69
N ASP A 57 10.82 -5.34 -1.78
CA ASP A 57 10.14 -6.47 -1.13
C ASP A 57 8.96 -6.97 -1.97
N ASP A 58 8.23 -7.96 -1.43
CA ASP A 58 7.02 -8.52 -2.06
C ASP A 58 5.89 -7.50 -2.26
N ALA A 59 5.96 -6.34 -1.59
CA ALA A 59 5.02 -5.23 -1.72
C ALA A 59 5.52 -4.13 -2.68
N GLY A 60 6.63 -4.34 -3.39
CA GLY A 60 7.17 -3.38 -4.34
C GLY A 60 7.88 -2.18 -3.69
N ARG A 61 8.23 -2.26 -2.40
CA ARG A 61 8.85 -1.15 -1.65
C ARG A 61 10.37 -1.26 -1.68
N CYS A 62 11.07 -0.19 -2.03
CA CYS A 62 12.53 -0.19 -2.06
C CYS A 62 13.11 -0.32 -0.64
N LEU A 63 13.89 -1.37 -0.37
CA LEU A 63 14.57 -1.60 0.90
C LEU A 63 16.01 -1.05 0.94
N ARG A 64 16.48 -0.42 -0.14
CA ARG A 64 17.86 0.06 -0.27
C ARG A 64 17.91 1.58 -0.36
N GLN A 65 18.18 2.24 0.77
CA GLN A 65 18.38 3.68 0.82
C GLN A 65 19.34 4.25 -0.24
N PRO A 66 20.53 3.66 -0.49
CA PRO A 66 21.47 4.23 -1.46
C PRO A 66 20.90 4.27 -2.88
N VAL A 67 20.10 3.25 -3.25
CA VAL A 67 19.43 3.20 -4.55
C VAL A 67 18.42 4.33 -4.67
N ALA A 68 17.57 4.52 -3.66
CA ALA A 68 16.60 5.62 -3.64
C ALA A 68 17.28 7.00 -3.70
N GLN A 69 18.39 7.19 -2.97
CA GLN A 69 19.14 8.45 -3.00
C GLN A 69 19.78 8.72 -4.37
N GLN A 70 20.38 7.71 -4.99
CA GLN A 70 20.95 7.81 -6.33
C GLN A 70 19.88 8.14 -7.37
N THR A 71 18.74 7.45 -7.31
CA THR A 71 17.60 7.73 -8.20
C THR A 71 17.06 9.14 -8.00
N MET A 72 16.97 9.62 -6.75
CA MET A 72 16.55 11.00 -6.47
C MET A 72 17.49 12.04 -7.12
N GLN A 73 18.80 11.79 -7.08
CA GLN A 73 19.79 12.66 -7.73
C GLN A 73 19.65 12.61 -9.27
N GLN A 74 19.45 11.43 -9.84
CA GLN A 74 19.23 11.24 -11.28
C GLN A 74 17.97 11.97 -11.77
N ILE A 75 16.86 11.86 -11.03
CA ILE A 75 15.61 12.57 -11.35
C ILE A 75 15.83 14.09 -11.33
N ARG A 76 16.51 14.61 -10.31
CA ARG A 76 16.84 16.04 -10.21
C ARG A 76 17.74 16.51 -11.35
N ALA A 77 18.74 15.71 -11.73
CA ALA A 77 19.67 16.03 -12.80
C ALA A 77 19.02 15.99 -14.19
N ALA A 78 18.08 15.05 -14.42
CA ALA A 78 17.36 14.95 -15.68
C ALA A 78 16.45 16.17 -15.95
N GLY A 79 15.84 16.72 -14.89
CA GLY A 79 15.05 17.96 -14.95
C GLY A 79 13.78 17.93 -15.80
N SER A 80 13.51 16.81 -16.47
CA SER A 80 12.38 16.59 -17.37
C SER A 80 11.92 15.14 -17.29
N ALA A 81 10.66 14.89 -17.60
CA ALA A 81 10.07 13.56 -17.65
C ALA A 81 9.34 13.36 -18.97
N HIS A 82 9.35 12.14 -19.50
CA HIS A 82 8.68 11.79 -20.73
C HIS A 82 7.57 10.77 -20.43
N VAL A 83 6.38 11.00 -20.98
CA VAL A 83 5.26 10.08 -20.83
C VAL A 83 5.48 8.89 -21.75
N VAL A 84 5.58 7.69 -21.16
CA VAL A 84 5.79 6.44 -21.90
C VAL A 84 4.48 5.81 -22.34
N SER A 85 3.45 5.87 -21.50
CA SER A 85 2.12 5.35 -21.79
C SER A 85 1.06 6.13 -21.00
N VAL A 86 -0.15 6.18 -21.54
CA VAL A 86 -1.34 6.73 -20.89
C VAL A 86 -2.48 5.77 -21.13
N GLU A 87 -3.12 5.35 -20.06
CA GLU A 87 -4.33 4.52 -20.10
C GLU A 87 -5.46 5.29 -19.42
N THR A 88 -6.68 5.17 -19.97
CA THR A 88 -7.87 5.80 -19.40
C THR A 88 -8.99 4.80 -19.43
N GLU A 89 -9.40 4.37 -18.23
CA GLU A 89 -10.46 3.39 -18.05
C GLU A 89 -11.71 4.06 -17.48
N ARG A 90 -12.88 3.70 -18.01
CA ARG A 90 -14.16 4.14 -17.47
C ARG A 90 -14.65 3.14 -16.44
N VAL A 91 -14.49 3.49 -15.16
CA VAL A 91 -15.00 2.67 -14.04
C VAL A 91 -16.41 3.12 -13.66
N ARG A 92 -17.27 2.16 -13.31
CA ARG A 92 -18.61 2.41 -12.77
C ARG A 92 -18.79 1.65 -11.46
N GLU A 93 -19.06 2.37 -10.39
CA GLU A 93 -19.46 1.80 -9.11
C GLU A 93 -20.98 1.81 -8.99
N GLY A 94 -21.58 0.69 -8.58
CA GLY A 94 -23.02 0.59 -8.33
C GLY A 94 -23.39 1.25 -7.00
N PRO A 95 -24.68 1.57 -6.77
CA PRO A 95 -25.11 1.99 -5.45
C PRO A 95 -24.86 0.87 -4.43
N PRO A 96 -24.56 1.20 -3.16
CA PRO A 96 -24.46 0.19 -2.12
C PRO A 96 -25.80 -0.56 -1.98
N LEU A 97 -25.72 -1.83 -1.61
CA LEU A 97 -26.91 -2.63 -1.34
C LEU A 97 -27.64 -2.10 -0.10
N PRO A 98 -28.96 -2.33 0.03
CA PRO A 98 -29.67 -2.11 1.29
C PRO A 98 -28.98 -2.86 2.42
N PHE A 99 -28.91 -2.24 3.60
CA PHE A 99 -28.29 -2.86 4.77
C PHE A 99 -28.98 -4.18 5.14
N ASP A 100 -28.17 -5.19 5.45
CA ASP A 100 -28.55 -6.28 6.35
C ASP A 100 -28.11 -5.95 7.78
N LEU A 101 -28.50 -6.77 8.76
CA LEU A 101 -28.15 -6.51 10.17
C LEU A 101 -26.63 -6.50 10.43
N GLY A 102 -25.83 -7.19 9.62
CA GLY A 102 -24.37 -7.26 9.79
C GLY A 102 -23.64 -6.06 9.19
N THR A 103 -24.12 -5.55 8.06
CA THR A 103 -23.60 -4.33 7.41
C THR A 103 -24.13 -3.04 8.03
N LEU A 104 -25.20 -3.12 8.84
CA LEU A 104 -25.72 -2.00 9.64
C LEU A 104 -24.91 -1.75 10.93
N GLN A 105 -24.33 -2.79 11.52
CA GLN A 105 -23.62 -2.78 12.81
C GLN A 105 -22.13 -2.49 12.64
#